data_AF-O70045-F1
#
_entry.id   AF-O70045-F1
#
_cell.length_a   1.000
_cell.length_b   1.000
_cell.length_c   1.000
_cell.angle_alpha   90.00
_cell.angle_beta   90.00
_cell.angle_gamma   90.00
#
_symmetry.space_group_name_H-M   'P 1'
#
loop_
_entity.id
_entity.type
_entity.pdbx_description
1 polymer ?
#
loop_
_entity_poly.entity_id
_entity_poly.type
_entity_poly.pdbx_seq_one_letter_code
_entity_poly.pdbx_strand_id
1 'polypeptide(L)'
;MPRIFTQLIALLLLVACKPESVPLNESFTCSENPIELEQISQLLKNEHVPFTQETVLVDRVSFTSAGVKSVLPKGATCIFYSHKYSNITNKINKEVIDDFPPIWGRATSWDDRNAQLVEKLSQHGIQTTRRVYRGKEWIAWPIEDVELAENILGFNEKMKQYFKEQRLKMYAPNQALKAQPSATVDAASSAS
;
A
#
# COMPACT_ATOMS: atom_id res chain seq x y z
N MET A 1 -8.26 19.68 58.16
CA MET A 1 -8.79 19.28 56.83
C MET A 1 -7.95 19.85 55.67
N PRO A 2 -6.70 19.39 55.39
CA PRO A 2 -6.01 19.80 54.16
C PRO A 2 -5.54 18.62 53.27
N ARG A 3 -5.74 17.36 53.68
CA ARG A 3 -5.22 16.17 52.96
C ARG A 3 -6.06 15.73 51.77
N ILE A 4 -7.35 16.07 51.74
CA ILE A 4 -8.26 15.65 50.66
C ILE A 4 -8.12 16.56 49.43
N PHE A 5 -7.81 17.85 49.65
CA PHE A 5 -7.62 18.81 48.56
C PHE A 5 -6.34 18.58 47.74
N THR A 6 -5.30 17.98 48.33
CA THR A 6 -4.05 17.67 47.61
C THR A 6 -4.15 16.43 46.72
N GLN A 7 -5.01 15.45 47.06
CA GLN A 7 -5.20 14.27 46.22
C GLN A 7 -6.06 14.56 44.98
N LEU A 8 -7.01 15.49 45.06
CA LEU A 8 -7.83 15.91 43.91
C LEU A 8 -7.02 16.65 42.83
N ILE A 9 -5.99 17.41 43.22
CA ILE A 9 -5.13 18.13 42.28
C ILE A 9 -4.18 17.16 41.54
N ALA A 10 -3.67 16.14 42.23
CA ALA A 10 -2.85 15.09 41.61
C ALA A 10 -3.67 14.24 40.61
N LEU A 11 -4.95 13.98 40.90
CA LEU A 11 -5.85 13.27 39.99
C LEU A 11 -6.22 14.13 38.76
N LEU A 12 -6.40 15.45 38.93
CA LEU A 12 -6.69 16.38 37.83
C LEU A 12 -5.48 16.61 36.91
N LEU A 13 -4.25 16.54 37.42
CA LEU A 13 -3.04 16.64 36.61
C LEU A 13 -2.76 15.39 35.75
N LEU A 14 -3.27 14.22 36.14
CA LEU A 14 -3.19 13.00 35.33
C LEU A 14 -4.20 12.98 34.17
N VAL A 15 -5.28 13.76 34.24
CA VAL A 15 -6.31 13.87 33.18
C VAL A 15 -5.94 14.93 32.13
N ALA A 16 -4.95 15.78 32.42
CA ALA A 16 -4.49 16.84 31.51
C ALA A 16 -3.41 16.39 30.50
N CYS A 17 -2.87 15.18 30.61
CA CYS A 17 -2.10 14.57 29.52
C CYS A 17 -3.08 13.99 28.49
N LYS A 18 -3.80 14.86 27.76
CA LYS A 18 -4.27 14.47 26.44
C LYS A 18 -3.00 14.29 25.60
N PRO A 19 -2.65 13.07 25.14
CA PRO A 19 -1.63 12.96 24.12
C PRO A 19 -2.10 13.84 22.97
N GLU A 20 -1.28 14.82 22.60
CA GLU A 20 -1.49 15.64 21.43
C GLU A 20 -1.85 14.67 20.29
N SER A 21 -3.11 14.69 19.86
CA SER A 21 -3.62 13.69 18.94
C SER A 21 -2.92 13.89 17.62
N VAL A 22 -1.89 13.09 17.37
CA VAL A 22 -1.10 13.18 16.16
C VAL A 22 -2.05 12.92 15.00
N PRO A 23 -2.15 13.82 14.00
CA PRO A 23 -3.00 13.57 12.85
C PRO A 23 -2.55 12.30 12.14
N LEU A 24 -3.36 11.25 12.24
CA LEU A 24 -3.03 9.93 11.71
C LEU A 24 -3.30 9.82 10.20
N ASN A 25 -3.60 10.92 9.50
CA ASN A 25 -4.01 10.93 8.10
C ASN A 25 -3.07 11.71 7.18
N GLU A 26 -1.86 12.03 7.65
CA GLU A 26 -0.83 12.74 6.87
C GLU A 26 -0.08 11.83 5.89
N SER A 27 -0.06 10.53 6.17
CA SER A 27 0.64 9.53 5.37
C SER A 27 -0.13 8.21 5.43
N PHE A 28 0.09 7.38 4.42
CA PHE A 28 -0.66 6.14 4.30
C PHE A 28 0.11 5.08 3.50
N THR A 29 -0.21 3.82 3.78
CA THR A 29 0.12 2.67 2.94
C THR A 29 -1.15 1.94 2.59
N CYS A 30 -1.33 1.62 1.32
CA CYS A 30 -2.44 0.78 0.86
C CYS A 30 -1.87 -0.45 0.16
N SER A 31 -2.53 -1.59 0.36
CA SER A 31 -2.28 -2.85 -0.37
C SER A 31 -3.61 -3.55 -0.63
N GLU A 32 -3.69 -4.26 -1.75
CA GLU A 32 -4.80 -5.17 -2.05
C GLU A 32 -4.66 -6.51 -1.32
N ASN A 33 -3.49 -6.79 -0.73
CA ASN A 33 -3.21 -8.01 -0.01
C ASN A 33 -3.47 -7.81 1.50
N PRO A 34 -4.52 -8.44 2.07
CA PRO A 34 -4.85 -8.28 3.49
C PRO A 34 -3.75 -8.83 4.41
N ILE A 35 -2.94 -9.79 3.96
CA ILE A 35 -1.84 -10.36 4.74
C ILE A 35 -0.73 -9.32 4.93
N GLU A 36 -0.41 -8.55 3.88
CA GLU A 36 0.58 -7.46 3.96
C GLU A 36 0.12 -6.37 4.92
N LEU A 37 -1.16 -5.98 4.86
CA LEU A 37 -1.72 -4.98 5.78
C LEU A 37 -1.70 -5.44 7.23
N GLU A 38 -2.01 -6.72 7.50
CA GLU A 38 -1.93 -7.28 8.84
C GLU A 38 -0.47 -7.29 9.34
N GLN A 39 0.48 -7.73 8.52
CA GLN A 39 1.90 -7.73 8.87
C GLN A 39 2.42 -6.32 9.17
N ILE A 40 2.09 -5.34 8.33
CA ILE A 40 2.45 -3.92 8.57
C ILE A 40 1.83 -3.44 9.89
N SER A 41 0.56 -3.72 10.12
CA SER A 41 -0.13 -3.34 11.36
C SER A 41 0.54 -3.92 12.61
N GLN A 42 0.98 -5.18 12.57
CA GLN A 42 1.69 -5.80 13.67
C GLN A 42 3.08 -5.17 13.90
N LEU A 43 3.83 -4.90 12.83
CA LEU A 43 5.13 -4.24 12.95
C LEU A 43 5.00 -2.80 13.47
N LEU A 44 3.96 -2.06 13.06
CA LEU A 44 3.69 -0.72 13.59
C LEU A 44 3.34 -0.74 15.08
N LYS A 45 2.57 -1.73 15.54
CA LYS A 45 2.29 -1.94 16.98
C LYS A 45 3.59 -2.18 17.76
N ASN A 46 4.49 -3.02 17.25
CA ASN A 46 5.77 -3.32 17.88
C ASN A 46 6.67 -2.08 18.01
N GLU A 47 6.66 -1.23 16.98
CA GLU A 47 7.39 0.04 16.96
C GLU A 47 6.64 1.19 17.69
N HIS A 48 5.51 0.89 18.35
CA HIS A 48 4.67 1.86 19.06
C HIS A 48 4.24 3.05 18.18
N VAL A 49 4.06 2.81 16.88
CA VAL A 49 3.57 3.81 15.92
C VAL A 49 2.04 3.83 15.96
N PRO A 50 1.40 4.95 16.33
CA PRO A 50 -0.04 5.08 16.22
C PRO A 50 -0.49 5.07 14.75
N PHE A 51 -1.54 4.32 14.45
CA PHE A 51 -2.14 4.26 13.11
C PHE A 51 -3.64 4.00 13.18
N THR A 52 -4.32 4.23 12.06
CA THR A 52 -5.69 3.81 11.80
C THR A 52 -5.72 2.97 10.54
N GLN A 53 -6.57 1.95 10.47
CA GLN A 53 -6.77 1.17 9.27
C GLN A 53 -8.22 1.32 8.81
N GLU A 54 -8.41 1.74 7.56
CA GLU A 54 -9.73 2.02 7.02
C GLU A 54 -9.82 1.52 5.58
N THR A 55 -11.01 1.04 5.20
CA THR A 55 -11.36 0.80 3.81
C THR A 55 -11.97 2.06 3.22
N VAL A 56 -11.40 2.52 2.11
CA VAL A 56 -11.80 3.74 1.40
C VAL A 56 -13.19 3.55 0.80
N LEU A 57 -14.19 4.23 1.34
CA LEU A 57 -15.61 4.05 0.93
C LEU A 57 -15.97 4.78 -0.38
N VAL A 58 -15.26 5.86 -0.67
CA VAL A 58 -15.37 6.69 -1.88
C VAL A 58 -13.97 7.13 -2.29
N ASP A 59 -13.75 7.35 -3.59
CA ASP A 59 -12.44 7.80 -4.09
C ASP A 59 -11.97 9.02 -3.30
N ARG A 60 -10.83 8.87 -2.61
CA ARG A 60 -10.30 9.90 -1.72
C ARG A 60 -9.06 10.50 -2.33
N VAL A 61 -9.07 11.82 -2.49
CA VAL A 61 -7.87 12.57 -2.83
C VAL A 61 -7.03 12.74 -1.58
N SER A 62 -5.78 12.29 -1.64
CA SER A 62 -4.77 12.57 -0.63
C SER A 62 -3.57 13.24 -1.28
N PHE A 63 -2.86 14.06 -0.52
CA PHE A 63 -1.62 14.66 -0.99
C PHE A 63 -0.45 13.98 -0.26
N THR A 64 0.59 13.63 -1.00
CA THR A 64 1.86 13.23 -0.38
C THR A 64 2.51 14.46 0.25
N SER A 65 3.53 14.26 1.10
CA SER A 65 4.31 15.37 1.65
C SER A 65 5.03 16.21 0.59
N ALA A 66 5.21 15.69 -0.62
CA ALA A 66 5.73 16.41 -1.78
C ALA A 66 4.65 17.20 -2.57
N GLY A 67 3.40 17.25 -2.08
CA GLY A 67 2.29 17.91 -2.76
C GLY A 67 1.72 17.15 -3.95
N VAL A 68 2.17 15.91 -4.18
CA VAL A 68 1.65 15.08 -5.28
C VAL A 68 0.26 14.57 -4.92
N LYS A 69 -0.70 14.86 -5.79
CA LYS A 69 -2.08 14.36 -5.66
C LYS A 69 -2.10 12.85 -5.92
N SER A 70 -2.41 12.07 -4.90
CA SER A 70 -2.72 10.65 -5.01
C SER A 70 -4.23 10.44 -4.88
N VAL A 71 -4.78 9.55 -5.71
CA VAL A 71 -6.17 9.11 -5.59
C VAL A 71 -6.15 7.72 -4.96
N LEU A 72 -6.75 7.61 -3.79
CA LEU A 72 -7.05 6.34 -3.16
C LEU A 72 -8.36 5.82 -3.74
N PRO A 73 -8.35 4.71 -4.50
CA PRO A 73 -9.56 4.22 -5.11
C PRO A 73 -10.49 3.63 -4.05
N LYS A 74 -11.80 3.75 -4.30
CA LYS A 74 -12.84 3.08 -3.54
C LYS A 74 -12.55 1.58 -3.43
N GLY A 75 -12.70 1.05 -2.23
CA GLY A 75 -12.45 -0.34 -1.88
C GLY A 75 -11.01 -0.64 -1.46
N ALA A 76 -10.07 0.29 -1.63
CA ALA A 76 -8.71 0.11 -1.12
C ALA A 76 -8.71 0.12 0.41
N THR A 77 -8.04 -0.84 1.04
CA THR A 77 -7.76 -0.81 2.47
C THR A 77 -6.40 -0.19 2.71
N CYS A 78 -6.36 0.84 3.55
CA CYS A 78 -5.18 1.65 3.80
C CYS A 78 -4.94 1.77 5.30
N ILE A 79 -3.66 1.78 5.67
CA ILE A 79 -3.19 2.11 7.00
C ILE A 79 -2.71 3.56 6.95
N PHE A 80 -3.33 4.41 7.75
CA PHE A 80 -3.01 5.83 7.87
C PHE A 80 -2.22 6.07 9.15
N TYR A 81 -1.14 6.85 9.05
CA TYR A 81 -0.28 7.24 10.16
C TYR A 81 0.24 8.67 9.97
N SER A 82 0.81 9.25 11.03
CA SER A 82 1.44 10.57 10.92
C SER A 82 2.77 10.51 10.18
N HIS A 83 3.06 11.58 9.42
CA HIS A 83 4.30 11.74 8.69
C HIS A 83 5.54 11.74 9.61
N LYS A 84 5.39 12.07 10.90
CA LYS A 84 6.50 12.04 11.86
C LYS A 84 7.16 10.66 12.00
N TYR A 85 6.45 9.58 11.63
CA TYR A 85 6.97 8.21 11.66
C TYR A 85 7.49 7.69 10.32
N SER A 86 7.61 8.57 9.31
CA SER A 86 7.96 8.21 7.93
C SER A 86 9.18 7.29 7.80
N ASN A 87 10.23 7.50 8.60
CA ASN A 87 11.42 6.63 8.58
C ASN A 87 11.12 5.19 8.97
N ILE A 88 10.36 4.99 10.06
CA ILE A 88 9.98 3.67 10.57
C ILE A 88 9.01 3.01 9.59
N THR A 89 7.97 3.74 9.17
CA THR A 89 6.95 3.22 8.26
C THR A 89 7.54 2.88 6.90
N ASN A 90 8.50 3.66 6.38
CA ASN A 90 9.19 3.35 5.13
C ASN A 90 10.03 2.06 5.23
N LYS A 91 10.67 1.82 6.37
CA LYS A 91 11.41 0.57 6.61
C LYS A 91 10.46 -0.62 6.63
N ILE A 92 9.37 -0.54 7.41
CA ILE A 92 8.34 -1.59 7.50
C ILE A 92 7.71 -1.86 6.14
N ASN A 93 7.31 -0.81 5.42
CA ASN A 93 6.72 -0.93 4.08
C ASN A 93 7.68 -1.59 3.10
N LYS A 94 8.99 -1.33 3.19
CA LYS A 94 9.99 -2.03 2.38
C LYS A 94 10.11 -3.49 2.81
N GLU A 95 10.17 -3.79 4.10
CA GLU A 95 10.31 -5.17 4.57
C GLU A 95 9.12 -6.07 4.20
N VAL A 96 7.89 -5.55 4.31
CA VAL A 96 6.66 -6.33 4.08
C VAL A 96 6.23 -6.30 2.62
N ILE A 97 6.36 -5.13 2.00
CA ILE A 97 5.96 -4.90 0.61
C ILE A 97 7.25 -4.79 -0.23
N ASP A 98 8.14 -5.77 -0.12
CA ASP A 98 9.54 -5.66 -0.59
C ASP A 98 9.63 -5.60 -2.10
N ASP A 99 8.87 -6.44 -2.81
CA ASP A 99 8.85 -6.47 -4.26
C ASP A 99 7.53 -5.98 -4.84
N PHE A 100 7.65 -4.94 -5.65
CA PHE A 100 6.55 -4.42 -6.44
C PHE A 100 5.99 -5.53 -7.32
N PRO A 101 4.65 -5.67 -7.42
CA PRO A 101 4.00 -6.88 -7.95
C PRO A 101 4.43 -7.21 -9.38
N PRO A 102 4.14 -8.45 -9.88
CA PRO A 102 4.46 -8.97 -11.23
C PRO A 102 3.73 -8.25 -12.39
N ILE A 103 3.39 -6.99 -12.17
CA ILE A 103 2.90 -6.01 -13.13
C ILE A 103 4.03 -5.08 -13.62
N TRP A 104 5.24 -5.09 -13.04
CA TRP A 104 6.30 -4.16 -13.50
C TRP A 104 6.70 -4.47 -14.93
N GLY A 105 6.80 -3.40 -15.70
CA GLY A 105 7.00 -3.45 -17.14
C GLY A 105 5.75 -3.78 -17.94
N ARG A 106 4.60 -3.94 -17.29
CA ARG A 106 3.27 -3.89 -17.94
C ARG A 106 2.29 -3.05 -17.15
N ALA A 107 2.82 -2.08 -16.39
CA ALA A 107 2.05 -1.14 -15.62
C ALA A 107 2.75 0.21 -15.56
N THR A 108 1.96 1.27 -15.49
CA THR A 108 2.44 2.63 -15.20
C THR A 108 1.42 3.36 -14.35
N SER A 109 1.83 4.49 -13.77
CA SER A 109 0.97 5.36 -13.00
C SER A 109 1.22 6.79 -13.44
N TRP A 110 0.15 7.46 -13.88
CA TRP A 110 0.12 8.89 -14.19
C TRP A 110 -0.53 9.68 -13.06
N ASP A 111 -0.52 9.12 -11.85
CA ASP A 111 -1.07 9.73 -10.65
C ASP A 111 -2.54 10.11 -10.87
N ASP A 112 -2.88 11.39 -10.81
CA ASP A 112 -4.24 11.89 -10.96
C ASP A 112 -4.82 11.79 -12.38
N ARG A 113 -3.99 11.42 -13.37
CA ARG A 113 -4.41 11.19 -14.77
C ARG A 113 -4.59 9.70 -15.11
N ASN A 114 -4.59 8.81 -14.13
CA ASN A 114 -4.84 7.39 -14.37
C ASN A 114 -6.18 7.09 -15.07
N ALA A 115 -7.22 7.89 -14.84
CA ALA A 115 -8.49 7.74 -15.58
C ALA A 115 -8.30 7.96 -17.10
N GLN A 116 -7.52 8.97 -17.49
CA GLN A 116 -7.19 9.24 -18.89
C GLN A 116 -6.31 8.13 -19.48
N LEU A 117 -5.40 7.57 -18.68
CA LEU A 117 -4.58 6.43 -19.07
C LEU A 117 -5.44 5.19 -19.37
N VAL A 118 -6.40 4.87 -18.49
CA VAL A 118 -7.36 3.77 -18.69
C VAL A 118 -8.19 4.00 -19.95
N GLU A 119 -8.75 5.20 -20.11
CA GLU A 119 -9.55 5.55 -21.29
C GLU A 119 -8.74 5.39 -22.58
N LYS A 120 -7.53 5.95 -22.61
CA LYS A 120 -6.63 5.88 -23.76
C LYS A 120 -6.30 4.43 -24.14
N LEU A 121 -6.01 3.55 -23.18
CA LEU A 121 -5.73 2.14 -23.48
C LEU A 121 -6.99 1.39 -23.94
N SER A 122 -8.14 1.68 -23.34
CA SER A 122 -9.42 1.04 -23.70
C SER A 122 -9.90 1.37 -25.11
N GLN A 123 -9.63 2.57 -25.62
CA GLN A 123 -9.96 2.98 -27.00
C GLN A 123 -9.25 2.12 -28.06
N HIS A 124 -8.17 1.44 -27.68
CA HIS A 124 -7.41 0.53 -28.53
C HIS A 124 -7.64 -0.95 -28.19
N GLY A 125 -8.67 -1.26 -27.40
CA GLY A 125 -9.04 -2.64 -27.06
C GLY A 125 -8.19 -3.28 -25.95
N ILE A 126 -7.28 -2.54 -25.31
CA ILE A 126 -6.46 -3.06 -24.21
C ILE A 126 -7.30 -3.07 -22.94
N GLN A 127 -7.49 -4.26 -22.36
CA GLN A 127 -8.10 -4.38 -21.04
C GLN A 127 -7.10 -3.96 -19.96
N THR A 128 -7.54 -3.13 -19.03
CA THR A 128 -6.67 -2.65 -17.94
C THR A 128 -7.18 -3.13 -16.60
N THR A 129 -6.24 -3.36 -15.68
CA THR A 129 -6.54 -3.62 -14.27
C THR A 129 -5.90 -2.51 -13.44
N ARG A 130 -6.67 -1.98 -12.49
CA ARG A 130 -6.17 -1.02 -11.50
C ARG A 130 -5.58 -1.79 -10.34
N ARG A 131 -4.37 -1.40 -9.91
CA ARG A 131 -3.64 -2.02 -8.80
C ARG A 131 -3.17 -0.94 -7.84
N VAL A 132 -3.50 -1.04 -6.56
CA VAL A 132 -2.95 -0.12 -5.56
C VAL A 132 -1.71 -0.72 -4.93
N TYR A 133 -0.59 0.00 -5.04
CA TYR A 133 0.68 -0.42 -4.46
C TYR A 133 1.39 0.75 -3.78
N ARG A 134 1.73 0.58 -2.50
CA ARG A 134 2.37 1.62 -1.66
C ARG A 134 1.63 2.97 -1.74
N GLY A 135 0.30 2.91 -1.77
CA GLY A 135 -0.54 4.11 -1.84
C GLY A 135 -0.56 4.83 -3.20
N LYS A 136 -0.01 4.21 -4.24
CA LYS A 136 -0.12 4.69 -5.62
C LYS A 136 -1.01 3.74 -6.41
N GLU A 137 -1.97 4.28 -7.16
CA GLU A 137 -2.72 3.50 -8.15
C GLU A 137 -1.88 3.31 -9.41
N TRP A 138 -1.77 2.07 -9.86
CA TRP A 138 -1.07 1.64 -11.05
C TRP A 138 -2.06 1.03 -12.03
N ILE A 139 -1.93 1.39 -13.30
CA ILE A 139 -2.73 0.82 -14.39
C ILE A 139 -1.88 -0.23 -15.06
N ALA A 140 -2.30 -1.48 -14.95
CA ALA A 140 -1.64 -2.65 -15.54
C ALA A 140 -2.43 -3.19 -16.73
N TRP A 141 -1.75 -3.86 -17.65
CA TRP A 141 -2.34 -4.53 -18.81
C TRP A 141 -1.80 -5.97 -18.99
N PRO A 142 -2.45 -6.81 -19.81
CA PRO A 142 -1.98 -8.15 -20.16
C PRO A 142 -0.59 -8.15 -20.79
N ILE A 143 0.11 -9.29 -20.72
CA ILE A 143 1.51 -9.36 -21.19
C ILE A 143 1.58 -9.33 -22.73
N GLU A 144 0.57 -9.88 -23.37
CA GLU A 144 0.34 -9.87 -24.82
C GLU A 144 0.16 -8.46 -25.38
N ASP A 145 -0.35 -7.52 -24.58
CA ASP A 145 -0.63 -6.13 -25.01
C ASP A 145 0.53 -5.17 -24.77
N VAL A 146 1.67 -5.64 -24.24
CA VAL A 146 2.79 -4.78 -23.82
C VAL A 146 3.29 -3.86 -24.92
N GLU A 147 3.58 -4.41 -26.10
CA GLU A 147 4.12 -3.63 -27.21
C GLU A 147 3.12 -2.58 -27.70
N LEU A 148 1.84 -2.96 -27.81
CA LEU A 148 0.78 -2.06 -28.22
C LEU A 148 0.59 -0.93 -27.19
N ALA A 149 0.58 -1.25 -25.90
CA ALA A 149 0.48 -0.26 -24.83
C ALA A 149 1.68 0.70 -24.84
N GLU A 150 2.91 0.20 -24.91
CA GLU A 150 4.12 1.03 -24.96
C GLU A 150 4.09 2.01 -26.15
N ASN A 151 3.58 1.57 -27.31
CA ASN A 151 3.42 2.41 -28.49
C ASN A 151 2.32 3.47 -28.31
N ILE A 152 1.15 3.11 -27.81
CA ILE A 152 0.04 4.05 -27.53
C ILE A 152 0.46 5.11 -26.51
N LEU A 153 1.21 4.71 -25.49
CA LEU A 153 1.69 5.61 -24.44
C LEU A 153 2.90 6.45 -24.86
N GLY A 154 3.46 6.20 -26.05
CA GLY A 154 4.57 6.97 -26.59
C GLY A 154 5.88 6.74 -25.82
N PHE A 155 6.10 5.53 -25.32
CA PHE A 155 7.35 5.21 -24.63
C PHE A 155 8.52 5.26 -25.62
N ASN A 156 9.59 5.98 -25.25
CA ASN A 156 10.82 5.96 -26.02
C ASN A 156 11.58 4.64 -25.80
N GLU A 157 12.53 4.33 -26.70
CA GLU A 157 13.28 3.06 -26.67
C GLU A 157 14.03 2.82 -25.34
N LYS A 158 14.54 3.88 -24.72
CA LYS A 158 15.19 3.77 -23.41
C LYS A 158 14.20 3.30 -22.32
N MET A 159 12.98 3.84 -22.33
CA MET A 159 11.94 3.47 -21.39
C MET A 159 11.41 2.05 -21.66
N LYS A 160 11.21 1.67 -22.94
CA LYS A 160 10.87 0.30 -23.32
C LYS A 160 11.92 -0.70 -22.85
N GLN A 161 13.20 -0.39 -23.06
CA GLN A 161 14.31 -1.25 -22.62
C GLN A 161 14.37 -1.37 -21.09
N TYR A 162 14.19 -0.27 -20.36
CA TYR A 162 14.10 -0.29 -18.90
C TYR A 162 12.97 -1.23 -18.44
N PHE A 163 11.75 -1.07 -18.97
CA PHE A 163 10.62 -1.91 -18.58
C PHE A 163 10.80 -3.37 -18.99
N LYS A 164 11.43 -3.65 -20.13
CA LYS A 164 11.81 -5.00 -20.56
C LYS A 164 12.74 -5.68 -19.55
N GLU A 165 13.76 -4.99 -19.06
CA GLU A 165 14.67 -5.53 -18.05
C GLU A 165 13.98 -5.80 -16.72
N GLN A 166 13.01 -4.97 -16.35
CA GLN A 166 12.21 -5.19 -15.14
C GLN A 166 11.36 -6.45 -15.27
N ARG A 167 10.69 -6.68 -16.42
CA ARG A 167 9.95 -7.93 -16.69
C ARG A 167 10.82 -9.18 -16.54
N LEU A 168 12.10 -9.11 -16.95
CA LEU A 168 13.04 -10.23 -16.86
C LEU A 168 13.52 -10.52 -15.43
N LYS A 169 13.57 -9.50 -14.57
CA LYS A 169 14.01 -9.61 -13.17
C LYS A 169 12.91 -10.14 -12.24
N MET A 170 11.66 -10.30 -12.73
CA MET A 170 10.45 -10.40 -11.90
C MET A 170 9.94 -11.80 -11.54
N TYR A 171 10.79 -12.83 -11.57
CA TYR A 171 10.41 -14.20 -11.16
C TYR A 171 11.04 -14.67 -9.84
N ALA A 172 11.07 -13.81 -8.82
CA ALA A 172 11.24 -14.28 -7.44
C ALA A 172 9.92 -14.05 -6.68
N PRO A 173 9.26 -15.09 -6.15
CA PRO A 173 8.05 -14.90 -5.35
C PRO A 173 8.37 -14.09 -4.09
N ASN A 174 7.42 -13.20 -3.75
CA ASN A 174 7.39 -12.34 -2.56
C ASN A 174 7.86 -13.12 -1.33
N GLN A 175 8.87 -12.61 -0.60
CA GLN A 175 9.45 -13.33 0.55
C GLN A 175 8.40 -13.63 1.64
N ALA A 176 7.35 -12.81 1.74
CA ALA A 176 6.21 -13.04 2.62
C ALA A 176 5.45 -14.35 2.33
N LEU A 177 5.44 -14.83 1.08
CA LEU A 177 4.85 -16.12 0.69
C LEU A 177 5.78 -17.32 0.90
N LYS A 178 7.10 -17.08 1.05
CA LYS A 178 8.05 -18.15 1.38
C LYS A 178 7.96 -18.59 2.84
N ALA A 179 7.41 -17.75 3.72
CA ALA A 179 7.34 -17.99 5.16
C ALA A 179 6.09 -18.77 5.61
N GLN A 180 5.15 -19.07 4.71
CA GLN A 180 4.01 -19.93 5.07
C GLN A 180 4.40 -21.40 4.90
N PRO A 181 4.36 -22.22 5.97
CA PRO A 181 4.39 -23.66 5.80
C PRO A 181 3.22 -24.03 4.90
N SER A 182 3.47 -24.73 3.80
CA SER A 182 2.41 -25.40 3.07
C SER A 182 1.71 -26.31 4.07
N ALA A 183 0.48 -26.00 4.43
CA ALA A 183 -0.34 -26.91 5.20
C ALA A 183 -0.55 -28.15 4.33
N THR A 184 0.30 -29.16 4.52
CA THR A 184 0.04 -30.52 4.05
C THR A 184 -1.26 -30.93 4.70
N VAL A 185 -2.30 -31.01 3.87
CA VAL A 185 -3.54 -31.68 4.23
C VAL A 185 -3.19 -33.17 4.28
N ASP A 186 -2.81 -33.67 5.44
CA ASP A 186 -2.86 -35.11 5.70
C ASP A 186 -4.34 -35.47 5.77
N ALA A 187 -4.90 -35.75 4.60
CA ALA A 187 -6.16 -36.45 4.47
C ALA A 187 -5.98 -37.81 5.14
N ALA A 188 -6.73 -38.02 6.21
CA ALA A 188 -6.95 -39.31 6.81
C ALA A 188 -7.29 -40.35 5.72
N SER A 189 -6.50 -41.42 5.64
CA SER A 189 -6.94 -42.69 5.07
C SER A 189 -6.96 -43.71 6.20
N SER A 190 -8.09 -43.73 6.89
CA SER A 190 -8.59 -44.93 7.55
C SER A 190 -9.37 -45.75 6.54
N ALA A 191 -8.85 -46.90 6.11
CA ALA A 191 -9.62 -48.12 5.78
C ALA A 191 -8.74 -49.19 5.11
N SER A 192 -8.30 -50.18 5.89
CA SER A 192 -8.49 -51.63 5.68
C SER A 192 -7.40 -52.44 6.41
#